data_AF-A0A973BBU5-F1
#
_entry.id   AF-A0A973BBU5-F1
#
_cell.length_a   1.000
_cell.length_b   1.000
_cell.length_c   1.000
_cell.angle_alpha   90.00
_cell.angle_beta   90.00
_cell.angle_gamma   90.00
#
_symmetry.space_group_name_H-M   'P 1'
#
loop_
_entity.id
_entity.type
_entity.pdbx_description
1 polymer ?
#
loop_
_entity_poly.entity_id
_entity_poly.type
_entity_poly.pdbx_seq_one_letter_code
_entity_poly.pdbx_strand_id
1 'polypeptide(L)'
;MKKGILLCGHGSRRPAAVTSFKRLVSVLKERYQDSYEVDYGFLEFNHPTYEAAVERMYLNGVREIYALPVILFAGSHAKNDIPFELNTLQTYHNDLTIKMAKHIGVSSFLLDLSVKRIEETEKRLTALDRKETCLIVVGRGTTDPDANSDVAKLTNMLWEGLGFGFATVGYSGTAYPNIKESLAMVEKLGFKRTIVIPFFFFTGVLLERIYDAVKEMDENSEHEYVYTDPFGTDELILKAFDERLEEAKDGVANMNCQLCKYRKQVVGFEDYLGQEQIGHHLNVKGILFEEDEKPGQKNNGIGNKIKKILGI
;
A
#
# COMPACT_ATOMS: atom_id res chain seq x y z
N MET A 1 17.53 -15.76 20.24
CA MET A 1 17.30 -14.31 20.35
C MET A 1 15.92 -14.01 19.80
N LYS A 2 15.13 -13.17 20.47
CA LYS A 2 13.79 -12.80 20.01
C LYS A 2 13.92 -11.86 18.80
N LYS A 3 13.23 -12.16 17.71
CA LYS A 3 13.21 -11.33 16.50
C LYS A 3 11.88 -10.59 16.41
N GLY A 4 11.90 -9.40 15.80
CA GLY A 4 10.73 -8.56 15.62
C GLY A 4 10.34 -8.39 14.16
N ILE A 5 9.07 -8.12 13.91
CA ILE A 5 8.55 -7.65 12.62
C ILE A 5 7.90 -6.28 12.84
N LEU A 6 8.46 -5.24 12.21
CA LEU A 6 7.86 -3.90 12.18
C LEU A 6 7.02 -3.75 10.91
N LEU A 7 5.71 -3.67 11.05
CA LEU A 7 4.82 -3.31 9.96
C LEU A 7 4.85 -1.79 9.74
N CYS A 8 5.45 -1.37 8.63
CA CYS A 8 5.65 0.04 8.30
C CYS A 8 4.43 0.58 7.54
N GLY A 9 3.49 1.18 8.28
CA GLY A 9 2.35 1.89 7.72
C GLY A 9 2.71 3.28 7.22
N HIS A 10 2.01 3.77 6.21
CA HIS A 10 2.16 5.15 5.74
C HIS A 10 1.53 6.14 6.71
N GLY A 11 0.29 5.89 7.13
CA GLY A 11 -0.53 6.82 7.91
C GLY A 11 -1.55 7.56 7.06
N SER A 12 -2.62 8.04 7.69
CA SER A 12 -3.75 8.70 7.05
C SER A 12 -4.47 9.65 7.99
N ARG A 13 -4.94 10.77 7.42
CA ARG A 13 -5.86 11.69 8.12
C ARG A 13 -7.28 11.14 8.25
N ARG A 14 -7.61 10.01 7.60
CA ARG A 14 -8.94 9.40 7.65
C ARG A 14 -8.97 8.24 8.65
N PRO A 15 -9.82 8.27 9.68
CA PRO A 15 -9.95 7.18 10.65
C PRO A 15 -10.25 5.82 10.00
N ALA A 16 -11.12 5.77 8.99
CA ALA A 16 -11.46 4.52 8.30
C ALA A 16 -10.25 3.83 7.64
N ALA A 17 -9.29 4.60 7.12
CA ALA A 17 -8.06 4.07 6.54
C ALA A 17 -7.14 3.50 7.63
N VAL A 18 -7.05 4.18 8.78
CA VAL A 18 -6.28 3.71 9.96
C VAL A 18 -6.89 2.42 10.50
N THR A 19 -8.21 2.35 10.66
CA THR A 19 -8.92 1.14 11.09
C THR A 19 -8.67 -0.05 10.14
N SER A 20 -8.71 0.20 8.83
CA SER A 20 -8.47 -0.85 7.83
C SER A 20 -7.02 -1.36 7.87
N PHE A 21 -6.05 -0.46 8.05
CA PHE A 21 -4.66 -0.84 8.27
C PHE A 21 -4.49 -1.63 9.57
N LYS A 22 -5.08 -1.18 10.68
CA LYS A 22 -5.04 -1.89 11.97
C LYS A 22 -5.66 -3.31 11.85
N ARG A 23 -6.64 -3.52 10.97
CA ARG A 23 -7.15 -4.88 10.65
C ARG A 23 -6.08 -5.77 10.00
N LEU A 24 -5.33 -5.26 9.02
CA LEU A 24 -4.22 -6.01 8.43
C LEU A 24 -3.14 -6.31 9.49
N VAL A 25 -2.83 -5.33 10.33
CA VAL A 25 -1.89 -5.52 11.44
C VAL A 25 -2.35 -6.66 12.35
N SER A 26 -3.62 -6.72 12.75
CA SER A 26 -4.14 -7.82 13.57
C SER A 26 -3.94 -9.19 12.91
N VAL A 27 -4.24 -9.30 11.61
CA VAL A 27 -4.09 -10.56 10.86
C VAL A 27 -2.61 -10.97 10.73
N LEU A 28 -1.71 -10.01 10.43
CA LEU A 28 -0.27 -10.30 10.33
C LEU A 28 0.37 -10.57 11.70
N LYS A 29 -0.12 -9.94 12.78
CA LYS A 29 0.27 -10.26 14.16
C LYS A 29 -0.05 -11.72 14.46
N GLU A 30 -1.27 -12.16 14.18
CA GLU A 30 -1.68 -13.54 14.37
C GLU A 30 -0.86 -14.51 13.51
N ARG A 31 -0.60 -14.16 12.24
CA ARG A 31 0.15 -14.99 11.30
C ARG A 31 1.59 -15.30 11.75
N TYR A 32 2.25 -14.36 12.42
CA TYR A 32 3.67 -14.47 12.75
C TYR A 32 3.97 -14.63 14.25
N GLN A 33 2.95 -14.67 15.12
CA GLN A 33 3.11 -14.65 16.59
C GLN A 33 3.98 -15.77 17.17
N ASP A 34 4.05 -16.93 16.50
CA ASP A 34 4.81 -18.08 16.98
C ASP A 34 6.33 -17.89 16.87
N SER A 35 6.77 -17.02 15.96
CA SER A 35 8.20 -16.83 15.64
C SER A 35 8.69 -15.41 15.89
N TYR A 36 7.81 -14.42 15.92
CA TYR A 36 8.17 -13.00 15.94
C TYR A 36 7.35 -12.18 16.92
N GLU A 37 7.99 -11.19 17.53
CA GLU A 37 7.26 -10.06 18.11
C GLU A 37 6.83 -9.12 16.99
N VAL A 38 5.53 -9.03 16.73
CA VAL A 38 5.01 -8.18 15.65
C VAL A 38 4.45 -6.90 16.24
N ASP A 39 4.91 -5.77 15.72
CA ASP A 39 4.36 -4.46 16.03
C ASP A 39 4.29 -3.58 14.78
N TYR A 40 3.71 -2.41 14.89
CA TYR A 40 3.49 -1.51 13.77
C TYR A 40 3.77 -0.08 14.15
N GLY A 41 4.04 0.75 13.15
CA GLY A 41 4.01 2.19 13.29
C GLY A 41 3.60 2.86 11.99
N PHE A 42 3.50 4.18 12.05
CA PHE A 42 3.20 5.04 10.91
C PHE A 42 4.36 5.99 10.61
N LEU A 43 4.57 6.23 9.31
CA LEU A 43 5.50 7.24 8.80
C LEU A 43 4.96 8.65 9.07
N GLU A 44 3.68 8.86 8.77
CA GLU A 44 3.00 10.15 8.80
C GLU A 44 1.74 10.12 9.64
N PHE A 45 1.34 11.30 10.12
CA PHE A 45 0.06 11.62 10.75
C PHE A 45 -0.23 10.91 12.07
N ASN A 46 -0.31 9.59 12.10
CA ASN A 46 -0.86 8.82 13.21
C ASN A 46 0.21 8.31 14.17
N HIS A 47 -0.26 7.89 15.34
CA HIS A 47 0.48 7.07 16.29
C HIS A 47 0.09 5.59 16.18
N PRO A 48 0.97 4.67 16.62
CA PRO A 48 2.35 4.91 17.04
C PRO A 48 3.27 5.25 15.85
N THR A 49 4.33 6.03 16.07
CA THR A 49 5.40 6.24 15.06
C THR A 49 6.29 5.01 14.95
N TYR A 50 7.08 4.90 13.88
CA TYR A 50 8.10 3.83 13.77
C TYR A 50 9.03 3.80 14.99
N GLU A 51 9.47 4.98 15.44
CA GLU A 51 10.31 5.15 16.63
C GLU A 51 9.67 4.54 17.88
N ALA A 52 8.41 4.87 18.15
CA ALA A 52 7.70 4.34 19.31
C ALA A 52 7.53 2.81 19.24
N ALA A 53 7.35 2.25 18.04
CA ALA A 53 7.23 0.81 17.85
C ALA A 53 8.57 0.08 18.02
N VAL A 54 9.64 0.61 17.42
CA VAL A 54 11.00 0.08 17.57
C VAL A 54 11.45 0.11 19.02
N GLU A 55 11.18 1.20 19.74
CA GLU A 55 11.54 1.32 21.15
C GLU A 55 10.81 0.27 22.02
N ARG A 56 9.51 0.05 21.80
CA ARG A 56 8.77 -1.01 22.50
C ARG A 56 9.38 -2.40 22.26
N MET A 57 9.70 -2.73 21.01
CA MET A 57 10.33 -4.00 20.66
C MET A 57 11.71 -4.14 21.32
N TYR A 58 12.52 -3.07 21.29
CA TYR A 58 13.86 -3.05 21.85
C TYR A 58 13.84 -3.28 23.38
N LEU A 59 12.93 -2.60 24.09
CA LEU A 59 12.70 -2.79 25.53
C LEU A 59 12.20 -4.20 25.88
N ASN A 60 11.50 -4.87 24.95
CA ASN A 60 11.08 -6.27 25.09
C ASN A 60 12.17 -7.29 24.72
N GLY A 61 13.41 -6.84 24.50
CA GLY A 61 14.57 -7.70 24.25
C GLY A 61 14.76 -8.10 22.78
N VAL A 62 14.07 -7.47 21.84
CA VAL A 62 14.31 -7.66 20.40
C VAL A 62 15.61 -6.96 19.99
N ARG A 63 16.45 -7.64 19.22
CA ARG A 63 17.72 -7.10 18.67
C ARG A 63 17.86 -7.24 17.16
N GLU A 64 16.96 -7.98 16.52
CA GLU A 64 16.86 -8.06 15.06
C GLU A 64 15.40 -7.79 14.67
N ILE A 65 15.17 -6.76 13.85
CA ILE A 65 13.84 -6.35 13.36
C ILE A 65 13.82 -6.50 11.83
N TYR A 66 12.81 -7.19 11.32
CA TYR A 66 12.45 -7.16 9.90
C TYR A 66 11.37 -6.09 9.69
N ALA A 67 11.72 -4.99 9.03
CA ALA A 67 10.78 -3.94 8.69
C ALA A 67 10.08 -4.27 7.37
N LEU A 68 8.76 -4.44 7.41
CA LEU A 68 7.92 -4.78 6.24
C LEU A 68 7.08 -3.57 5.81
N PRO A 69 7.42 -2.89 4.70
CA PRO A 69 6.61 -1.82 4.15
C PRO A 69 5.23 -2.30 3.70
N VAL A 70 4.17 -1.70 4.25
CA VAL A 70 2.80 -1.90 3.75
C VAL A 70 2.56 -0.96 2.57
N ILE A 71 3.30 -1.20 1.49
CA ILE A 71 3.34 -0.38 0.28
C ILE A 71 3.28 -1.30 -0.95
N LEU A 72 2.40 -0.98 -1.90
CA LEU A 72 2.29 -1.73 -3.16
C LEU A 72 3.40 -1.40 -4.14
N PHE A 73 3.72 -0.12 -4.37
CA PHE A 73 4.71 0.32 -5.37
C PHE A 73 5.72 1.29 -4.78
N ALA A 74 6.98 1.17 -5.18
CA ALA A 74 8.07 1.97 -4.61
C ALA A 74 8.18 3.38 -5.20
N GLY A 75 7.41 4.32 -4.65
CA GLY A 75 7.68 5.75 -4.78
C GLY A 75 8.69 6.27 -3.74
N SER A 76 8.73 7.59 -3.53
CA SER A 76 9.64 8.25 -2.58
C SER A 76 9.64 7.64 -1.18
N HIS A 77 8.47 7.29 -0.63
CA HIS A 77 8.41 6.74 0.74
C HIS A 77 9.18 5.43 0.90
N ALA A 78 9.04 4.50 -0.04
CA ALA A 78 9.75 3.22 0.02
C ALA A 78 11.24 3.36 -0.34
N LYS A 79 11.59 4.32 -1.21
CA LYS A 79 12.97 4.52 -1.71
C LYS A 79 13.81 5.47 -0.85
N ASN A 80 13.17 6.32 -0.06
CA ASN A 80 13.81 7.44 0.63
C ASN A 80 13.39 7.51 2.10
N ASP A 81 12.12 7.82 2.38
CA ASP A 81 11.67 8.14 3.75
C ASP A 81 11.79 6.98 4.73
N ILE A 82 11.30 5.79 4.37
CA ILE A 82 11.36 4.61 5.25
C ILE A 82 12.82 4.19 5.48
N PRO A 83 13.67 4.03 4.44
CA PRO A 83 15.09 3.77 4.65
C PRO A 83 15.77 4.80 5.56
N PHE A 84 15.49 6.09 5.37
CA PHE A 84 16.04 7.17 6.20
C PHE A 84 15.65 7.00 7.67
N GLU A 85 14.36 6.79 7.96
CA GLU A 85 13.87 6.60 9.34
C GLU A 85 14.47 5.35 9.97
N LEU A 86 14.47 4.21 9.28
CA LEU A 86 14.98 2.96 9.83
C LEU A 86 16.48 3.02 10.12
N ASN A 87 17.27 3.62 9.23
CA ASN A 87 18.70 3.84 9.46
C ASN A 87 18.94 4.75 10.66
N THR A 88 18.15 5.82 10.81
CA THR A 88 18.22 6.73 11.95
C THR A 88 17.92 6.01 13.26
N LEU A 89 16.82 5.24 13.31
CA LEU A 89 16.42 4.47 14.50
C LEU A 89 17.46 3.44 14.91
N GLN A 90 18.11 2.79 13.94
CA GLN A 90 19.20 1.86 14.21
C GLN A 90 20.39 2.54 14.90
N THR A 91 20.67 3.83 14.63
CA THR A 91 21.77 4.54 15.30
C THR A 91 21.55 4.82 16.78
N TYR A 92 20.30 4.73 17.25
CA TYR A 92 19.99 4.94 18.67
C TYR A 92 20.40 3.75 19.54
N HIS A 93 20.59 2.57 18.94
CA HIS A 93 20.84 1.32 19.64
C HIS A 93 21.95 0.50 18.95
N ASN A 94 23.17 0.53 19.50
CA ASN A 94 24.36 -0.06 18.87
C ASN A 94 24.28 -1.59 18.64
N ASP A 95 23.43 -2.30 19.37
CA ASP A 95 23.22 -3.75 19.26
C ASP A 95 21.90 -4.13 18.54
N LEU A 96 21.20 -3.15 17.95
CA LEU A 96 20.00 -3.37 17.15
C LEU A 96 20.36 -3.48 15.67
N THR A 97 19.82 -4.51 15.00
CA THR A 97 19.86 -4.63 13.53
C THR A 97 18.45 -4.52 12.96
N ILE A 98 18.25 -3.62 12.01
CA ILE A 98 16.99 -3.46 11.27
C ILE A 98 17.23 -3.82 9.80
N LYS A 99 16.54 -4.86 9.31
CA LYS A 99 16.55 -5.28 7.90
C LYS A 99 15.23 -4.90 7.27
N MET A 100 15.27 -4.05 6.26
CA MET A 100 14.08 -3.63 5.52
C MET A 100 13.79 -4.62 4.39
N ALA A 101 12.57 -5.12 4.33
CA ALA A 101 12.06 -5.86 3.17
C ALA A 101 11.71 -4.92 2.02
N LYS A 102 11.63 -5.49 0.81
CA LYS A 102 11.08 -4.79 -0.35
C LYS A 102 9.57 -4.54 -0.15
N HIS A 103 9.05 -3.51 -0.80
CA HIS A 103 7.62 -3.32 -1.03
C HIS A 103 6.99 -4.52 -1.78
N ILE A 104 5.67 -4.66 -1.77
CA ILE A 104 4.99 -5.81 -2.41
C ILE A 104 5.29 -5.90 -3.91
N GLY A 105 5.26 -4.77 -4.63
CA GLY A 105 5.64 -4.68 -6.03
C GLY A 105 4.78 -5.54 -6.96
N VAL A 106 5.32 -5.80 -8.16
CA VAL A 106 4.75 -6.76 -9.11
C VAL A 106 5.09 -8.18 -8.64
N SER A 107 4.10 -8.92 -8.16
CA SER A 107 4.22 -10.32 -7.73
C SER A 107 3.12 -11.19 -8.32
N SER A 108 3.36 -12.50 -8.40
CA SER A 108 2.35 -13.48 -8.82
C SER A 108 1.12 -13.44 -7.91
N PHE A 109 1.30 -13.34 -6.61
CA PHE A 109 0.18 -13.24 -5.65
C PHE A 109 -0.71 -12.01 -5.91
N LEU A 110 -0.13 -10.87 -6.29
CA LEU A 110 -0.90 -9.67 -6.58
C LEU A 110 -1.67 -9.81 -7.91
N LEU A 111 -1.08 -10.47 -8.90
CA LEU A 111 -1.76 -10.81 -10.15
C LEU A 111 -2.91 -11.79 -9.90
N ASP A 112 -2.67 -12.88 -9.19
CA ASP A 112 -3.70 -13.88 -8.85
C ASP A 112 -4.86 -13.23 -8.10
N LEU A 113 -4.56 -12.31 -7.17
CA LEU A 113 -5.60 -11.57 -6.45
C LEU A 113 -6.35 -10.61 -7.36
N SER A 114 -5.67 -9.98 -8.31
CA SER A 114 -6.30 -9.11 -9.29
C SER A 114 -7.27 -9.89 -10.20
N VAL A 115 -6.86 -11.09 -10.66
CA VAL A 115 -7.73 -12.02 -11.39
C VAL A 115 -8.94 -12.38 -10.54
N LYS A 116 -8.73 -12.79 -9.29
CA LYS A 116 -9.82 -13.11 -8.35
C LYS A 116 -10.82 -11.95 -8.20
N ARG A 117 -10.34 -10.71 -8.02
CA ARG A 117 -11.19 -9.52 -7.88
C ARG A 117 -12.00 -9.21 -9.13
N ILE A 118 -11.39 -9.38 -10.30
CA ILE A 118 -12.08 -9.21 -11.58
C ILE A 118 -13.18 -10.26 -11.75
N GLU A 119 -12.86 -11.53 -11.52
CA GLU A 119 -13.83 -12.63 -11.66
C GLU A 119 -14.97 -12.56 -10.63
N GLU A 120 -14.70 -12.15 -9.39
CA GLU A 120 -15.71 -11.87 -8.37
C GLU A 120 -16.69 -10.76 -8.80
N THR A 121 -16.20 -9.77 -9.54
CA THR A 121 -17.04 -8.73 -10.13
C THR A 121 -17.82 -9.25 -11.32
N GLU A 122 -17.18 -9.93 -12.27
CA GLU A 122 -17.84 -10.49 -13.46
C GLU A 122 -18.99 -11.45 -13.11
N LYS A 123 -18.84 -12.25 -12.05
CA LYS A 123 -19.90 -13.16 -11.56
C LYS A 123 -21.21 -12.46 -11.16
N ARG A 124 -21.15 -11.17 -10.86
CA ARG A 124 -22.31 -10.35 -10.46
C ARG A 124 -22.93 -9.59 -11.63
N LEU A 125 -22.33 -9.68 -12.83
CA LEU A 125 -22.72 -8.94 -14.01
C LEU A 125 -23.26 -9.88 -15.09
N THR A 126 -23.91 -9.31 -16.09
CA THR A 126 -24.28 -10.05 -17.29
C THR A 126 -23.03 -10.57 -17.99
N ALA A 127 -23.03 -11.84 -18.41
CA ALA A 127 -21.91 -12.42 -19.12
C ALA A 127 -21.63 -11.65 -20.42
N LEU A 128 -20.37 -11.31 -20.64
CA LEU A 128 -19.89 -10.58 -21.81
C LEU A 128 -18.51 -11.11 -22.19
N ASP A 129 -18.20 -11.19 -23.49
CA ASP A 129 -16.86 -11.55 -23.93
C ASP A 129 -15.89 -10.44 -23.48
N ARG A 130 -14.75 -10.83 -22.87
CA ARG A 130 -13.73 -9.88 -22.44
C ARG A 130 -13.17 -9.07 -23.62
N LYS A 131 -13.27 -9.56 -24.86
CA LYS A 131 -12.94 -8.78 -26.07
C LYS A 131 -13.84 -7.55 -26.27
N GLU A 132 -15.04 -7.55 -25.69
CA GLU A 132 -15.96 -6.40 -25.69
C GLU A 132 -15.84 -5.55 -24.41
N THR A 133 -14.85 -5.86 -23.56
CA THR A 133 -14.61 -5.21 -22.27
C THR A 133 -13.24 -4.52 -22.25
N CYS A 134 -13.19 -3.30 -21.74
CA CYS A 134 -11.95 -2.59 -21.41
C CYS A 134 -11.58 -2.81 -19.94
N LEU A 135 -10.29 -3.00 -19.65
CA LEU A 135 -9.75 -3.01 -18.28
C LEU A 135 -9.03 -1.69 -17.99
N ILE A 136 -9.37 -1.01 -16.91
CA ILE A 136 -8.57 0.10 -16.37
C ILE A 136 -7.93 -0.33 -15.07
N VAL A 137 -6.59 -0.39 -15.05
CA VAL A 137 -5.83 -0.64 -13.83
C VAL A 137 -5.45 0.69 -13.20
N VAL A 138 -5.91 0.91 -11.96
CA VAL A 138 -5.74 2.21 -11.29
C VAL A 138 -4.72 2.14 -10.18
N GLY A 139 -3.60 2.83 -10.37
CA GLY A 139 -2.59 3.02 -9.33
C GLY A 139 -2.80 4.32 -8.55
N ARG A 140 -2.05 4.50 -7.45
CA ARG A 140 -1.96 5.81 -6.78
C ARG A 140 -1.49 6.87 -7.75
N GLY A 141 -0.43 6.60 -8.51
CA GLY A 141 0.26 7.57 -9.37
C GLY A 141 1.21 8.47 -8.58
N THR A 142 2.47 8.52 -8.99
CA THR A 142 3.53 9.28 -8.32
C THR A 142 4.41 10.01 -9.33
N THR A 143 5.32 10.86 -8.83
CA THR A 143 6.39 11.48 -9.64
C THR A 143 7.59 10.54 -9.87
N ASP A 144 7.53 9.30 -9.39
CA ASP A 144 8.53 8.28 -9.66
C ASP A 144 8.05 7.38 -10.81
N PRO A 145 8.72 7.44 -11.99
CA PRO A 145 8.27 6.71 -13.18
C PRO A 145 8.38 5.20 -13.02
N ASP A 146 9.32 4.70 -12.19
CA ASP A 146 9.49 3.27 -11.94
C ASP A 146 8.26 2.70 -11.22
N ALA A 147 7.74 3.42 -10.23
CA ALA A 147 6.48 3.05 -9.55
C ALA A 147 5.26 3.07 -10.49
N ASN A 148 5.20 4.03 -11.42
CA ASN A 148 4.13 4.08 -12.42
C ASN A 148 4.29 2.96 -13.47
N SER A 149 5.53 2.60 -13.80
CA SER A 149 5.83 1.51 -14.75
C SER A 149 5.40 0.14 -14.22
N ASP A 150 5.45 -0.09 -12.91
CA ASP A 150 4.91 -1.31 -12.29
C ASP A 150 3.39 -1.45 -12.54
N VAL A 151 2.65 -0.34 -12.44
CA VAL A 151 1.20 -0.32 -12.73
C VAL A 151 0.95 -0.64 -14.20
N ALA A 152 1.71 -0.03 -15.11
CA ALA A 152 1.63 -0.32 -16.54
C ALA A 152 1.99 -1.78 -16.86
N LYS A 153 3.01 -2.33 -16.18
CA LYS A 153 3.41 -3.73 -16.33
C LYS A 153 2.29 -4.68 -15.91
N LEU A 154 1.70 -4.45 -14.74
CA LEU A 154 0.56 -5.22 -14.25
C LEU A 154 -0.64 -5.11 -15.18
N THR A 155 -0.87 -3.93 -15.76
CA THR A 155 -1.93 -3.71 -16.76
C THR A 155 -1.75 -4.61 -17.97
N ASN A 156 -0.56 -4.65 -18.56
CA ASN A 156 -0.29 -5.52 -19.71
C ASN A 156 -0.41 -7.00 -19.35
N MET A 157 0.12 -7.41 -18.18
CA MET A 157 0.02 -8.80 -17.72
C MET A 157 -1.43 -9.25 -17.54
N LEU A 158 -2.28 -8.41 -16.95
CA LEU A 158 -3.71 -8.71 -16.79
C LEU A 158 -4.45 -8.65 -18.12
N TRP A 159 -4.13 -7.68 -18.98
CA TRP A 159 -4.76 -7.52 -20.29
C TRP A 159 -4.55 -8.74 -21.17
N GLU A 160 -3.29 -9.04 -21.46
CA GLU A 160 -2.90 -10.14 -22.35
C GLU A 160 -3.24 -11.50 -21.72
N GLY A 161 -3.06 -11.63 -20.41
CA GLY A 161 -3.33 -12.87 -19.68
C GLY A 161 -4.82 -13.22 -19.57
N LEU A 162 -5.72 -12.23 -19.50
CA LEU A 162 -7.17 -12.45 -19.35
C LEU A 162 -7.96 -12.27 -20.64
N GLY A 163 -7.35 -11.74 -21.70
CA GLY A 163 -7.98 -11.59 -23.02
C GLY A 163 -8.95 -10.42 -23.14
N PHE A 164 -8.72 -9.32 -22.40
CA PHE A 164 -9.51 -8.09 -22.55
C PHE A 164 -9.33 -7.51 -23.96
N GLY A 165 -10.36 -6.83 -24.48
CA GLY A 165 -10.30 -6.19 -25.80
C GLY A 165 -9.30 -5.04 -25.83
N PHE A 166 -9.19 -4.31 -24.72
CA PHE A 166 -8.20 -3.29 -24.50
C PHE A 166 -7.94 -3.13 -23.00
N ALA A 167 -6.78 -2.58 -22.65
CA ALA A 167 -6.53 -2.12 -21.29
C ALA A 167 -5.68 -0.86 -21.26
N THR A 168 -5.87 -0.06 -20.22
CA THR A 168 -5.04 1.12 -19.95
C THR A 168 -4.84 1.33 -18.45
N VAL A 169 -3.87 2.16 -18.11
CA VAL A 169 -3.69 2.66 -16.75
C VAL A 169 -4.61 3.85 -16.49
N GLY A 170 -4.90 4.07 -15.21
CA GLY A 170 -5.36 5.35 -14.68
C GLY A 170 -4.71 5.63 -13.33
N TYR A 171 -4.75 6.89 -12.88
CA TYR A 171 -4.13 7.28 -11.61
C TYR A 171 -5.04 8.17 -10.76
N SER A 172 -4.95 8.02 -9.43
CA SER A 172 -5.68 8.86 -8.45
C SER A 172 -4.89 10.08 -7.94
N GLY A 173 -3.60 10.13 -8.24
CA GLY A 173 -2.59 11.02 -7.64
C GLY A 173 -1.96 11.94 -8.68
N THR A 174 -0.63 12.00 -8.71
CA THR A 174 0.10 13.01 -9.53
C THR A 174 0.50 12.53 -10.92
N ALA A 175 0.29 11.25 -11.24
CA ALA A 175 0.60 10.71 -12.56
C ALA A 175 -0.57 10.88 -13.54
N TYR A 176 -0.25 10.79 -14.83
CA TYR A 176 -1.19 10.93 -15.95
C TYR A 176 -1.31 9.62 -16.74
N PRO A 177 -2.50 9.29 -17.29
CA PRO A 177 -3.77 10.00 -17.13
C PRO A 177 -4.39 9.80 -15.75
N ASN A 178 -5.08 10.83 -15.24
CA ASN A 178 -5.88 10.65 -14.04
C ASN A 178 -7.12 9.77 -14.35
N ILE A 179 -7.80 9.28 -13.31
CA ILE A 179 -8.93 8.35 -13.51
C ILE A 179 -10.05 8.94 -14.39
N LYS A 180 -10.42 10.21 -14.23
CA LYS A 180 -11.46 10.85 -15.04
C LYS A 180 -11.05 10.97 -16.51
N GLU A 181 -9.80 11.31 -16.76
CA GLU A 181 -9.23 11.37 -18.12
C GLU A 181 -9.17 9.97 -18.75
N SER A 182 -8.79 8.96 -17.98
CA SER A 182 -8.72 7.57 -18.45
C SER A 182 -10.10 7.07 -18.86
N LEU A 183 -11.12 7.31 -18.03
CA LEU A 183 -12.51 6.98 -18.34
C LEU A 183 -13.00 7.72 -19.60
N ALA A 184 -12.73 9.03 -19.71
CA ALA A 184 -13.13 9.83 -20.86
C ALA A 184 -12.44 9.40 -22.17
N MET A 185 -11.21 8.87 -22.11
CA MET A 185 -10.54 8.27 -23.27
C MET A 185 -11.18 6.93 -23.64
N VAL A 186 -11.42 6.06 -22.66
CA VAL A 186 -12.02 4.74 -22.88
C VAL A 186 -13.45 4.84 -23.42
N GLU A 187 -14.23 5.83 -22.99
CA GLU A 187 -15.58 6.08 -23.51
C GLU A 187 -15.59 6.27 -25.03
N LYS A 188 -14.58 6.96 -25.56
CA LYS A 188 -14.45 7.19 -27.01
C LYS A 188 -14.07 5.93 -27.79
N LEU A 189 -13.60 4.89 -27.12
CA LEU A 189 -13.25 3.60 -27.75
C LEU A 189 -14.48 2.70 -27.93
N GLY A 190 -15.60 2.98 -27.24
CA GLY A 190 -16.88 2.29 -27.47
C GLY A 190 -16.93 0.83 -27.00
N PHE A 191 -16.17 0.47 -25.96
CA PHE A 191 -16.31 -0.84 -25.33
C PHE A 191 -17.64 -0.94 -24.58
N LYS A 192 -18.33 -2.08 -24.68
CA LYS A 192 -19.64 -2.29 -24.06
C LYS A 192 -19.57 -2.22 -22.52
N ARG A 193 -18.44 -2.65 -21.96
CA ARG A 193 -18.14 -2.61 -20.53
C ARG A 193 -16.73 -2.12 -20.28
N THR A 194 -16.56 -1.39 -19.18
CA THR A 194 -15.25 -1.11 -18.60
C THR A 194 -15.20 -1.60 -17.16
N ILE A 195 -14.21 -2.42 -16.83
CA ILE A 195 -13.91 -2.85 -15.46
C ILE A 195 -12.71 -2.04 -14.94
N VAL A 196 -12.89 -1.37 -13.81
CA VAL A 196 -11.85 -0.60 -13.14
C VAL A 196 -11.35 -1.35 -11.91
N ILE A 197 -10.08 -1.73 -11.90
CA ILE A 197 -9.43 -2.40 -10.76
C ILE A 197 -8.47 -1.45 -10.04
N PRO A 198 -8.79 -1.02 -8.80
CA PRO A 198 -7.90 -0.21 -8.00
C PRO A 198 -6.83 -1.05 -7.30
N PHE A 199 -5.56 -0.74 -7.56
CA PHE A 199 -4.42 -1.33 -6.86
C PHE A 199 -4.21 -0.64 -5.50
N PHE A 200 -5.07 -0.99 -4.55
CA PHE A 200 -5.10 -0.45 -3.19
C PHE A 200 -5.35 -1.58 -2.19
N PHE A 201 -4.71 -1.51 -1.02
CA PHE A 201 -5.03 -2.43 0.08
C PHE A 201 -6.40 -2.15 0.68
N PHE A 202 -6.72 -0.88 0.96
CA PHE A 202 -7.91 -0.52 1.75
C PHE A 202 -8.62 0.70 1.19
N THR A 203 -9.82 0.92 1.73
CA THR A 203 -10.57 2.17 1.51
C THR A 203 -9.87 3.39 2.11
N GLY A 204 -10.21 4.56 1.56
CA GLY A 204 -9.68 5.86 1.92
C GLY A 204 -10.01 6.89 0.83
N VAL A 205 -9.59 8.15 1.03
CA VAL A 205 -9.99 9.28 0.17
C VAL A 205 -9.70 9.03 -1.31
N LEU A 206 -8.55 8.43 -1.63
CA LEU A 206 -8.16 8.19 -3.01
C LEU A 206 -9.01 7.10 -3.66
N LEU A 207 -9.34 6.03 -2.91
CA LEU A 207 -10.20 4.97 -3.42
C LEU A 207 -11.64 5.44 -3.58
N GLU A 208 -12.15 6.21 -2.61
CA GLU A 208 -13.47 6.85 -2.68
C GLU A 208 -13.59 7.69 -3.97
N ARG A 209 -12.58 8.52 -4.27
CA ARG A 209 -12.55 9.32 -5.51
C ARG A 209 -12.56 8.49 -6.80
N ILE A 210 -11.89 7.33 -6.81
CA ILE A 210 -11.92 6.42 -7.96
C ILE A 210 -13.35 5.90 -8.14
N TYR A 211 -13.97 5.40 -7.07
CA TYR A 211 -15.33 4.87 -7.14
C TYR A 211 -16.36 5.91 -7.53
N ASP A 212 -16.25 7.12 -6.98
CA ASP A 212 -17.14 8.22 -7.34
C ASP A 212 -16.98 8.59 -8.83
N ALA A 213 -15.76 8.62 -9.36
CA ALA A 213 -15.52 8.88 -10.78
C ALA A 213 -16.07 7.78 -11.70
N VAL A 214 -15.99 6.51 -11.30
CA VAL A 214 -16.53 5.39 -12.07
C VAL A 214 -18.06 5.42 -12.06
N LYS A 215 -18.69 5.67 -10.89
CA LYS A 215 -20.15 5.82 -10.79
C LYS A 215 -20.67 6.98 -11.61
N GLU A 216 -20.00 8.14 -11.53
CA GLU A 216 -20.34 9.32 -12.32
C GLU A 216 -20.26 9.02 -13.82
N MET A 217 -19.29 8.22 -14.28
CA MET A 217 -19.22 7.80 -15.69
C MET A 217 -20.35 6.85 -16.06
N ASP A 218 -20.63 5.83 -15.23
CA ASP A 218 -21.71 4.86 -15.44
C ASP A 218 -23.08 5.53 -15.56
N GLU A 219 -23.37 6.50 -14.69
CA GLU A 219 -24.64 7.24 -14.68
C GLU A 219 -24.86 8.11 -15.92
N ASN A 220 -23.78 8.47 -16.65
CA ASN A 220 -23.81 9.40 -17.77
C ASN A 220 -23.43 8.78 -19.13
N SER A 221 -23.20 7.47 -19.19
CA SER A 221 -22.84 6.75 -20.41
C SER A 221 -23.93 5.75 -20.82
N GLU A 222 -23.93 5.38 -22.11
CA GLU A 222 -24.70 4.22 -22.61
C GLU A 222 -23.95 2.89 -22.43
N HIS A 223 -22.67 2.93 -22.04
CA HIS A 223 -21.83 1.76 -21.74
C HIS A 223 -21.77 1.49 -20.23
N GLU A 224 -21.45 0.25 -19.85
CA GLU A 224 -21.40 -0.16 -18.44
C GLU A 224 -20.02 0.08 -17.81
N TYR A 225 -19.96 0.82 -16.70
CA TYR A 225 -18.73 1.12 -15.97
C TYR A 225 -18.80 0.58 -14.53
N VAL A 226 -17.93 -0.39 -14.22
CA VAL A 226 -17.92 -1.07 -12.94
C VAL A 226 -16.53 -1.06 -12.32
N TYR A 227 -16.45 -1.27 -11.01
CA TYR A 227 -15.18 -1.38 -10.30
C TYR A 227 -15.12 -2.62 -9.41
N THR A 228 -13.90 -3.09 -9.13
CA THR A 228 -13.67 -4.18 -8.17
C THR A 228 -13.49 -3.67 -6.75
N ASP A 229 -13.65 -4.56 -5.76
CA ASP A 229 -13.21 -4.28 -4.39
C ASP A 229 -11.69 -4.13 -4.29
N PRO A 230 -11.16 -3.42 -3.26
CA PRO A 230 -9.72 -3.35 -3.04
C PRO A 230 -9.18 -4.70 -2.56
N PHE A 231 -7.86 -4.84 -2.48
CA PHE A 231 -7.22 -6.11 -2.12
C PHE A 231 -7.55 -6.57 -0.69
N GLY A 232 -7.65 -5.64 0.25
CA GLY A 232 -7.99 -5.93 1.63
C GLY A 232 -6.90 -6.72 2.34
N THR A 233 -7.35 -7.71 3.11
CA THR A 233 -6.51 -8.63 3.90
C THR A 233 -6.63 -10.05 3.35
N ASP A 234 -6.74 -10.18 2.02
CA ASP A 234 -6.84 -11.48 1.35
C ASP A 234 -5.57 -12.32 1.61
N GLU A 235 -5.71 -13.65 1.70
CA GLU A 235 -4.59 -14.57 1.92
C GLU A 235 -3.48 -14.41 0.87
N LEU A 236 -3.81 -14.04 -0.37
CA LEU A 236 -2.78 -13.76 -1.39
C LEU A 236 -1.91 -12.54 -1.04
N ILE A 237 -2.47 -11.51 -0.40
CA ILE A 237 -1.67 -10.40 0.15
C ILE A 237 -0.79 -10.90 1.30
N LEU A 238 -1.30 -11.76 2.16
CA LEU A 238 -0.53 -12.29 3.30
C LEU A 238 0.66 -13.12 2.81
N LYS A 239 0.47 -13.95 1.77
CA LYS A 239 1.56 -14.69 1.11
C LYS A 239 2.60 -13.78 0.47
N ALA A 240 2.19 -12.64 -0.08
CA ALA A 240 3.13 -11.64 -0.55
C ALA A 240 3.97 -11.05 0.60
N PHE A 241 3.40 -10.87 1.79
CA PHE A 241 4.17 -10.50 2.98
C PHE A 241 5.12 -11.60 3.44
N ASP A 242 4.72 -12.88 3.36
CA ASP A 242 5.62 -14.00 3.69
C ASP A 242 6.85 -13.97 2.78
N GLU A 243 6.65 -13.81 1.47
CA GLU A 243 7.75 -13.71 0.49
C GLU A 243 8.69 -12.53 0.82
N ARG A 244 8.13 -11.36 1.15
CA ARG A 244 8.92 -10.19 1.56
C ARG A 244 9.71 -10.42 2.85
N LEU A 245 9.13 -11.14 3.81
CA LEU A 245 9.81 -11.50 5.04
C LEU A 245 10.98 -12.47 4.78
N GLU A 246 10.77 -13.50 3.96
CA GLU A 246 11.84 -14.44 3.59
C GLU A 246 12.98 -13.75 2.85
N GLU A 247 12.68 -12.88 1.89
CA GLU A 247 13.70 -12.08 1.19
C GLU A 247 14.53 -11.21 2.15
N ALA A 248 13.89 -10.63 3.17
CA ALA A 248 14.57 -9.83 4.19
C ALA A 248 15.44 -10.66 5.12
N LYS A 249 15.03 -11.90 5.43
CA LYS A 249 15.82 -12.87 6.22
C LYS A 249 17.08 -13.27 5.48
N ASP A 250 16.93 -13.59 4.20
CA ASP A 250 18.01 -14.10 3.33
C ASP A 250 18.94 -13.00 2.81
N GLY A 251 18.61 -11.73 3.07
CA GLY A 251 19.40 -10.59 2.61
C GLY A 251 19.30 -10.35 1.10
N VAL A 252 18.25 -10.88 0.46
CA VAL A 252 18.00 -10.75 -0.99
C VAL A 252 16.83 -9.81 -1.30
N ALA A 253 16.33 -9.08 -0.30
CA ALA A 253 15.37 -7.98 -0.42
C ALA A 253 15.97 -6.79 -1.19
N ASN A 254 16.40 -7.04 -2.42
CA ASN A 254 16.97 -6.05 -3.32
C ASN A 254 15.85 -5.13 -3.76
N MET A 255 15.87 -3.91 -3.26
CA MET A 255 15.14 -2.80 -3.88
C MET A 255 15.56 -2.69 -5.36
N ASN A 256 14.69 -2.17 -6.23
CA ASN A 256 15.01 -1.97 -7.65
C ASN A 256 16.04 -0.83 -7.83
N CYS A 257 17.26 -1.03 -7.31
CA CYS A 257 18.35 -0.08 -7.39
C CYS A 257 18.94 0.00 -8.81
N GLN A 258 18.60 -0.95 -9.68
CA GLN A 258 19.01 -0.94 -11.09
C GLN A 258 18.36 0.19 -11.88
N LEU A 259 17.11 0.56 -11.54
CA LEU A 259 16.38 1.67 -12.17
C LEU A 259 16.00 2.76 -11.16
N CYS A 260 16.59 2.75 -9.96
CA CYS A 260 16.35 3.77 -8.97
C CYS A 260 17.00 5.10 -9.41
N LYS A 261 16.17 6.12 -9.67
CA LYS A 261 16.61 7.47 -10.07
C LYS A 261 17.60 8.15 -9.12
N TYR A 262 17.67 7.70 -7.87
CA TYR A 262 18.62 8.21 -6.87
C TYR A 262 20.00 7.52 -6.91
N ARG A 263 20.11 6.36 -7.60
CA ARG A 263 21.31 5.50 -7.60
C ARG A 263 21.87 5.22 -8.99
N LYS A 264 21.07 5.42 -10.03
CA LYS A 264 21.45 5.28 -11.45
C LYS A 264 20.94 6.48 -12.22
N GLN A 265 21.68 6.86 -13.26
CA GLN A 265 21.21 7.90 -14.18
C GLN A 265 20.01 7.32 -14.93
N VAL A 266 18.85 7.91 -14.70
CA VAL A 266 17.60 7.59 -15.40
C VAL A 266 17.21 8.80 -16.22
N VAL A 267 16.82 8.57 -17.48
CA VAL A 267 16.46 9.63 -18.43
C VAL A 267 15.40 10.57 -17.84
N GLY A 268 15.67 11.87 -17.87
CA GLY A 268 14.79 12.92 -17.34
C GLY A 268 14.86 13.11 -15.81
N PHE A 269 15.77 12.41 -15.14
CA PHE A 269 16.04 12.53 -13.70
C PHE A 269 17.54 12.68 -13.41
N GLU A 270 18.28 13.35 -14.29
CA GLU A 270 19.73 13.54 -14.19
C GLU A 270 20.13 14.20 -12.87
N ASP A 271 19.37 15.20 -12.42
CA ASP A 271 19.63 15.94 -11.16
C ASP A 271 19.38 15.11 -9.89
N TYR A 272 18.76 13.93 -10.00
CA TYR A 272 18.45 13.06 -8.86
C TYR A 272 19.58 12.08 -8.54
N LEU A 273 20.52 11.86 -9.45
CA LEU A 273 21.60 10.91 -9.26
C LEU A 273 22.51 11.34 -8.10
N GLY A 274 22.63 10.49 -7.08
CA GLY A 274 23.53 10.74 -5.96
C GLY A 274 22.97 11.68 -4.90
N GLN A 275 21.73 12.13 -5.01
CA GLN A 275 21.07 12.89 -3.94
C GLN A 275 21.06 12.09 -2.63
N GLU A 276 21.25 12.81 -1.52
CA GLU A 276 21.14 12.25 -0.18
C GLU A 276 19.69 11.83 0.10
N GLN A 277 19.54 10.78 0.91
CA GLN A 277 18.23 10.38 1.41
C GLN A 277 17.84 11.31 2.56
N ILE A 278 16.68 11.97 2.43
CA ILE A 278 16.18 12.95 3.38
C ILE A 278 14.71 12.59 3.66
N GLY A 279 14.33 12.57 4.94
CA GLY A 279 12.94 12.40 5.35
C GLY A 279 12.12 13.65 5.04
N HIS A 280 11.17 13.55 4.12
CA HIS A 280 10.29 14.68 3.73
C HIS A 280 9.02 14.78 4.57
N HIS A 281 8.75 13.74 5.36
CA HIS A 281 7.53 13.55 6.14
C HIS A 281 7.62 14.11 7.57
N LEU A 282 8.80 14.61 7.98
CA LEU A 282 9.10 14.96 9.38
C LEU A 282 8.11 15.98 9.97
N ASN A 283 7.62 16.94 9.17
CA ASN A 283 6.70 17.98 9.62
C ASN A 283 5.28 17.47 9.94
N VAL A 284 4.94 16.25 9.52
CA VAL A 284 3.60 15.67 9.73
C VAL A 284 3.64 14.38 10.54
N LYS A 285 4.81 13.98 11.05
CA LYS A 285 5.00 12.77 11.86
C LYS A 285 4.27 12.91 13.21
N GLY A 286 3.34 11.99 13.50
CA GLY A 286 2.66 11.92 14.80
C GLY A 286 1.79 13.13 15.17
N ILE A 287 1.30 13.92 14.20
CA ILE A 287 0.50 15.11 14.52
C ILE A 287 -0.95 14.77 14.96
N LEU A 288 -1.41 13.54 14.76
CA LEU A 288 -2.73 13.05 15.16
C LEU A 288 -2.59 12.03 16.29
N PHE A 289 -3.09 12.38 17.48
CA PHE A 289 -3.13 11.50 18.65
C PHE A 289 -4.51 10.83 18.78
N GLU A 290 -4.53 9.51 18.97
CA GLU A 290 -5.69 8.79 19.51
C GLU A 290 -5.49 8.64 21.03
N GLU A 291 -6.47 9.03 21.85
CA GLU A 291 -6.32 9.11 23.32
C GLU A 291 -5.97 7.77 24.00
N ASP A 292 -6.24 6.64 23.35
CA ASP A 292 -6.08 5.28 23.88
C ASP A 292 -4.63 4.74 23.82
N GLU A 293 -3.66 5.48 23.25
CA GLU A 293 -2.29 4.98 22.97
C GLU A 293 -1.17 5.61 23.82
N LYS A 294 -1.48 6.17 25.00
CA LYS A 294 -0.44 6.68 25.91
C LYS A 294 0.35 5.54 26.57
N PRO A 295 1.68 5.49 26.43
CA PRO A 295 2.52 4.59 27.24
C PRO A 295 2.38 4.96 28.72
N GLY A 296 1.96 4.01 29.56
CA GLY A 296 1.98 4.14 31.02
C GLY A 296 0.65 4.43 31.72
N GLN A 297 -0.48 4.58 31.01
CA GLN A 297 -1.80 4.64 31.68
C GLN A 297 -2.46 3.26 31.71
N LYS A 298 -2.68 2.73 32.93
CA LYS A 298 -3.51 1.52 33.13
C LYS A 298 -4.91 1.79 32.62
N ASN A 299 -5.36 0.97 31.65
CA ASN A 299 -6.72 0.97 31.14
C ASN A 299 -7.70 0.59 32.27
N ASN A 300 -8.30 1.59 32.92
CA ASN A 300 -9.47 1.36 33.77
C ASN A 300 -10.70 1.19 32.86
N GLY A 301 -10.85 -0.02 32.32
CA GLY A 301 -11.84 -0.41 31.29
C GLY A 301 -13.33 -0.24 31.65
N ILE A 302 -13.65 0.35 32.79
CA ILE A 302 -15.03 0.63 33.23
C ILE A 302 -15.43 2.08 32.85
N GLY A 303 -14.50 3.03 32.86
CA GLY A 303 -14.81 4.44 32.58
C GLY A 303 -15.14 4.73 31.10
N ASN A 304 -14.39 4.12 30.17
CA ASN A 304 -14.56 4.37 28.74
C ASN A 304 -15.85 3.76 28.15
N LYS A 305 -16.41 2.71 28.75
CA LYS A 305 -17.71 2.15 28.31
C LYS A 305 -18.87 3.09 28.63
N ILE A 306 -18.84 3.79 29.76
CA ILE A 306 -19.93 4.67 30.20
C ILE A 306 -19.96 5.95 29.36
N LYS A 307 -18.79 6.50 29.02
CA LYS A 307 -18.65 7.67 28.13
C LYS A 307 -19.16 7.39 26.71
N LYS A 308 -18.79 6.25 26.13
CA LYS A 308 -19.29 5.81 24.81
C LYS A 308 -20.81 5.60 24.76
N ILE A 309 -21.43 5.21 25.87
CA ILE A 309 -22.90 5.05 25.97
C ILE A 309 -23.59 6.41 26.16
N LEU A 310 -22.92 7.39 26.80
CA LEU A 310 -23.48 8.71 27.08
C LEU A 310 -23.19 9.77 26.01
N GLY A 311 -22.39 9.45 24.98
CA GLY A 311 -22.06 10.40 23.91
C GLY A 311 -21.23 11.60 24.39
N ILE A 312 -20.44 11.43 25.45
CA ILE A 312 -19.47 12.41 25.97
C ILE A 312 -18.11 11.75 26.04
#